data_AF-L9VNK8-F1
#
_entry.id   AF-L9VNK8-F1
#
_cell.length_a   1.000
_cell.length_b   1.000
_cell.length_c   1.000
_cell.angle_alpha   90.00
_cell.angle_beta   90.00
_cell.angle_gamma   90.00
#
_symmetry.space_group_name_H-M   'P 1'
#
loop_
_entity.id
_entity.type
_entity.pdbx_description
1 polymer ?
#
loop_
_entity_poly.entity_id
_entity_poly.type
_entity_poly.pdbx_seq_one_letter_code
_entity_poly.pdbx_strand_id
1 'polypeptide(L)'
;MNRDDLLEQVTEDILAHVMNGSFPERELAQSIKPEQLDERFEEYELLFDLHFILKSDVVDFVRDLSTHLRSLRTETRTTSRTRRGAVDGRIDWNETIKKRYSEHPRDRSIFVCNNRTVDYDIPENIVLKRLVSIIHTTIREAEEYLRGEYDWVRETWKGSTDLIDELQRIVERNVHIRRIRDPDAYEPTERMLTTAADSRHAVYREAASLLKTRERLFDGDADAIRDLLEETAIAPDDQDSLFELFVLFRFVATLERMRETQPQYKTIATGRQEVARFEDEKEIVLYHDNSAGDRELSFVAVPDEGAENHSRTDKVQLEAQSIAGDYFDREFRNHTGRPDVIVLEVVSEDDSQHEYLITEVKNSTNVDTIRRGIKETLEYLAFLRVNEEFVFGPDEDEYFGSGWNGLLVTQDLEDETASLEDQSENPVTILQASELEQQLEVVLREIL
;
A
#
# COMPACT_ATOMS: atom_id res chain seq x y z
N MET A 1 -4.02 -8.89 -23.49
CA MET A 1 -4.73 -9.33 -22.27
C MET A 1 -5.98 -8.51 -22.05
N ASN A 2 -7.04 -9.08 -21.45
CA ASN A 2 -8.23 -8.33 -21.05
C ASN A 2 -8.07 -7.79 -19.61
N ARG A 3 -8.93 -6.85 -19.18
CA ARG A 3 -8.89 -6.24 -17.85
C ARG A 3 -8.92 -7.28 -16.72
N ASP A 4 -9.77 -8.30 -16.85
CA ASP A 4 -9.91 -9.35 -15.84
C ASP A 4 -8.62 -10.18 -15.70
N ASP A 5 -7.96 -10.50 -16.84
CA ASP A 5 -6.68 -11.23 -16.84
C ASP A 5 -5.56 -10.38 -16.20
N LEU A 6 -5.54 -9.07 -16.48
CA LEU A 6 -4.57 -8.14 -15.88
C LEU A 6 -4.79 -8.02 -14.38
N LEU A 7 -6.04 -7.89 -13.94
CA LEU A 7 -6.38 -7.80 -12.52
C LEU A 7 -6.01 -9.11 -11.79
N GLU A 8 -6.29 -10.27 -12.39
CA GLU A 8 -5.90 -11.57 -11.84
C GLU A 8 -4.38 -11.68 -11.69
N GLN A 9 -3.62 -11.31 -12.73
CA GLN A 9 -2.15 -11.40 -12.71
C GLN A 9 -1.50 -10.40 -11.74
N VAL A 10 -1.98 -9.15 -11.70
CA VAL A 10 -1.52 -8.14 -10.74
C VAL A 10 -1.86 -8.58 -9.32
N THR A 11 -3.06 -9.13 -9.11
CA THR A 11 -3.48 -9.68 -7.81
C THR A 11 -2.56 -10.83 -7.42
N GLU A 12 -2.28 -11.79 -8.32
CA GLU A 12 -1.36 -12.91 -8.05
C GLU A 12 0.07 -12.47 -7.77
N ASP A 13 0.57 -11.47 -8.49
CA ASP A 13 1.92 -10.92 -8.26
C ASP A 13 1.99 -10.17 -6.92
N ILE A 14 0.98 -9.34 -6.60
CA ILE A 14 0.85 -8.71 -5.27
C ILE A 14 0.75 -9.78 -4.16
N LEU A 15 -0.01 -10.85 -4.38
CA LEU A 15 -0.16 -11.96 -3.44
C LEU A 15 1.14 -12.74 -3.24
N ALA A 16 1.82 -13.12 -4.32
CA ALA A 16 3.09 -13.84 -4.26
C ALA A 16 4.16 -13.02 -3.53
N HIS A 17 4.15 -11.71 -3.75
CA HIS A 17 5.01 -10.74 -3.11
C HIS A 17 4.71 -10.57 -1.62
N VAL A 18 3.44 -10.43 -1.25
CA VAL A 18 2.97 -10.42 0.15
C VAL A 18 3.38 -11.70 0.89
N MET A 19 3.25 -12.85 0.23
CA MET A 19 3.45 -14.16 0.85
C MET A 19 4.93 -14.55 1.01
N ASN A 20 5.83 -14.03 0.17
CA ASN A 20 7.28 -14.24 0.29
C ASN A 20 7.91 -13.41 1.43
N GLY A 21 7.23 -12.36 1.90
CA GLY A 21 7.50 -11.70 3.17
C GLY A 21 6.97 -12.52 4.35
N SER A 22 7.53 -13.70 4.59
CA SER A 22 7.08 -14.67 5.61
C SER A 22 6.64 -14.01 6.92
N PHE A 23 5.33 -13.99 7.20
CA PHE A 23 4.72 -13.40 8.40
C PHE A 23 5.23 -14.06 9.68
N PRO A 24 6.04 -13.38 10.52
CA PRO A 24 6.21 -13.79 11.90
C PRO A 24 5.07 -13.19 12.71
N GLU A 25 4.44 -13.98 13.58
CA GLU A 25 3.54 -13.44 14.60
C GLU A 25 4.19 -12.22 15.28
N ARG A 26 3.42 -11.14 15.53
CA ARG A 26 3.89 -9.88 16.14
C ARG A 26 4.80 -10.05 17.37
N GLU A 27 4.73 -11.18 18.08
CA GLU A 27 5.60 -11.52 19.21
C GLU A 27 7.04 -11.95 18.79
N LEU A 28 7.21 -12.57 17.63
CA LEU A 28 8.51 -13.00 17.09
C LEU A 28 9.28 -11.84 16.45
N ALA A 29 8.59 -10.98 15.68
CA ALA A 29 9.19 -9.82 15.02
C ALA A 29 9.84 -8.84 16.01
N GLN A 30 9.15 -8.53 17.13
CA GLN A 30 9.70 -7.67 18.19
C GLN A 30 10.96 -8.23 18.87
N SER A 31 11.19 -9.55 18.76
CA SER A 31 12.32 -10.23 19.38
C SER A 31 13.54 -10.39 18.47
N ILE A 32 13.37 -10.23 17.16
CA ILE A 32 14.42 -10.34 16.13
C ILE A 32 14.45 -8.99 15.40
N LYS A 33 15.13 -8.00 15.98
CA LYS A 33 15.15 -6.62 15.47
C LYS A 33 16.27 -6.36 14.47
N PRO A 34 15.95 -6.35 13.17
CA PRO A 34 16.47 -5.35 12.26
C PRO A 34 15.46 -4.21 12.11
N GLU A 35 15.92 -2.96 12.25
CA GLU A 35 15.05 -1.76 12.30
C GLU A 35 14.21 -1.55 11.01
N GLN A 36 14.66 -2.08 9.86
CA GLN A 36 13.97 -1.97 8.56
C GLN A 36 12.87 -3.03 8.33
N LEU A 37 12.85 -4.12 9.10
CA LEU A 37 11.78 -5.13 8.99
C LEU A 37 10.48 -4.60 9.59
N ASP A 38 10.56 -3.97 10.76
CA ASP A 38 9.40 -3.42 11.47
C ASP A 38 8.64 -2.39 10.60
N GLU A 39 9.34 -1.46 9.95
CA GLU A 39 8.70 -0.43 9.09
C GLU A 39 7.98 -1.03 7.87
N ARG A 40 8.59 -2.03 7.21
CA ARG A 40 7.95 -2.73 6.07
C ARG A 40 6.67 -3.44 6.49
N PHE A 41 6.71 -4.18 7.61
CA PHE A 41 5.53 -4.88 8.10
C PHE A 41 4.40 -3.91 8.48
N GLU A 42 4.71 -2.76 9.08
CA GLU A 42 3.71 -1.74 9.41
C GLU A 42 3.03 -1.17 8.16
N GLU A 43 3.77 -0.91 7.07
CA GLU A 43 3.19 -0.45 5.79
C GLU A 43 2.27 -1.51 5.15
N TYR A 44 2.64 -2.79 5.21
CA TYR A 44 1.83 -3.90 4.68
C TYR A 44 0.56 -4.19 5.50
N GLU A 45 0.68 -4.22 6.83
CA GLU A 45 -0.49 -4.41 7.71
C GLU A 45 -1.49 -3.26 7.50
N LEU A 46 -1.00 -2.03 7.32
CA LEU A 46 -1.83 -0.87 7.01
C LEU A 46 -2.52 -0.99 5.65
N LEU A 47 -1.85 -1.52 4.62
CA LEU A 47 -2.43 -1.74 3.29
C LEU A 47 -3.62 -2.72 3.36
N PHE A 48 -3.44 -3.86 4.04
CA PHE A 48 -4.54 -4.82 4.21
C PHE A 48 -5.65 -4.29 5.07
N ASP A 49 -5.32 -3.55 6.14
CA ASP A 49 -6.33 -2.91 6.94
C ASP A 49 -7.09 -1.84 6.13
N LEU A 50 -6.43 -1.10 5.24
CA LEU A 50 -7.06 -0.11 4.35
C LEU A 50 -8.04 -0.77 3.38
N HIS A 51 -7.64 -1.86 2.74
CA HIS A 51 -8.53 -2.63 1.88
C HIS A 51 -9.66 -3.27 2.69
N PHE A 52 -9.35 -3.80 3.87
CA PHE A 52 -10.33 -4.42 4.76
C PHE A 52 -11.44 -3.44 5.15
N ILE A 53 -11.10 -2.19 5.50
CA ILE A 53 -12.12 -1.19 5.81
C ILE A 53 -12.99 -0.83 4.58
N LEU A 54 -12.50 -1.01 3.36
CA LEU A 54 -13.27 -0.73 2.15
C LEU A 54 -14.29 -1.81 1.78
N LYS A 55 -14.20 -3.00 2.39
CA LYS A 55 -15.18 -4.07 2.17
C LYS A 55 -16.60 -3.57 2.47
N SER A 56 -17.54 -3.94 1.61
CA SER A 56 -18.95 -3.56 1.73
C SER A 56 -19.53 -3.99 3.08
N ASP A 57 -19.22 -5.21 3.53
CA ASP A 57 -19.61 -5.75 4.83
C ASP A 57 -19.09 -4.91 6.02
N VAL A 58 -17.89 -4.33 5.92
CA VAL A 58 -17.31 -3.49 6.99
C VAL A 58 -17.99 -2.13 7.01
N VAL A 59 -18.26 -1.55 5.85
CA VAL A 59 -18.97 -0.27 5.72
C VAL A 59 -20.40 -0.40 6.27
N ASP A 60 -21.10 -1.47 5.91
CA ASP A 60 -22.46 -1.75 6.41
C ASP A 60 -22.47 -1.99 7.93
N PHE A 61 -21.47 -2.70 8.45
CA PHE A 61 -21.29 -2.87 9.89
C PHE A 61 -21.13 -1.53 10.62
N VAL A 62 -20.29 -0.63 10.12
CA VAL A 62 -20.09 0.71 10.72
C VAL A 62 -21.36 1.55 10.64
N ARG A 63 -22.08 1.49 9.50
CA ARG A 63 -23.34 2.19 9.31
C ARG A 63 -24.40 1.79 10.34
N ASP A 64 -24.49 0.51 10.68
CA ASP A 64 -25.46 0.00 11.65
C ASP A 64 -24.98 0.03 13.11
N LEU A 65 -23.70 0.35 13.33
CA LEU A 65 -23.04 0.30 14.64
C LEU A 65 -23.79 1.15 15.69
N SER A 66 -24.21 2.36 15.35
CA SER A 66 -24.88 3.27 16.30
C SER A 66 -26.21 2.70 16.82
N THR A 67 -26.92 1.95 15.98
CA THR A 67 -28.16 1.24 16.35
C THR A 67 -27.84 0.04 17.22
N HIS A 68 -26.86 -0.77 16.82
CA HIS A 68 -26.46 -1.98 17.53
C HIS A 68 -25.95 -1.70 18.95
N LEU A 69 -25.19 -0.63 19.14
CA LEU A 69 -24.59 -0.27 20.45
C LEU A 69 -25.63 0.02 21.55
N ARG A 70 -26.86 0.40 21.17
CA ARG A 70 -27.94 0.62 22.15
C ARG A 70 -28.44 -0.66 22.80
N SER A 71 -28.17 -1.80 22.18
CA SER A 71 -28.65 -3.13 22.61
C SER A 71 -27.55 -4.03 23.17
N LEU A 72 -26.40 -3.45 23.53
CA LEU A 72 -25.26 -4.22 24.02
C LEU A 72 -25.60 -5.07 25.23
N ARG A 73 -25.22 -6.34 25.14
CA ARG A 73 -25.34 -7.29 26.23
C ARG A 73 -24.43 -6.85 27.37
N THR A 74 -24.96 -6.98 28.58
CA THR A 74 -24.22 -6.78 29.81
C THR A 74 -24.48 -7.96 30.72
N GLU A 75 -23.49 -8.34 31.51
CA GLU A 75 -23.65 -9.33 32.56
C GLU A 75 -23.63 -8.67 33.93
N THR A 76 -24.09 -9.37 34.95
CA THR A 76 -24.02 -8.85 36.32
C THR A 76 -22.97 -9.62 37.08
N ARG A 77 -21.87 -8.94 37.42
CA ARG A 77 -20.84 -9.49 38.29
C ARG A 77 -21.09 -9.07 39.73
N THR A 78 -20.86 -10.00 40.66
CA THR A 78 -20.90 -9.68 42.10
C THR A 78 -19.47 -9.45 42.57
N THR A 79 -19.17 -8.24 43.03
CA THR A 79 -17.86 -7.90 43.60
C THR A 79 -18.01 -7.71 45.11
N SER A 80 -17.16 -8.38 45.88
CA SER A 80 -17.06 -8.20 47.33
C SER A 80 -16.06 -7.08 47.64
N ARG A 81 -16.48 -6.04 48.35
CA ARG A 81 -15.61 -4.96 48.84
C ARG A 81 -15.65 -4.89 50.35
N THR A 82 -14.47 -4.82 50.97
CA THR A 82 -14.35 -4.56 52.41
C THR A 82 -14.37 -3.05 52.63
N ARG A 83 -15.30 -2.55 53.45
CA ARG A 83 -15.38 -1.14 53.83
C ARG A 83 -15.40 -1.00 55.35
N ARG A 84 -14.94 0.16 55.84
CA ARG A 84 -14.93 0.54 57.25
C ARG A 84 -15.91 1.68 57.48
N GLY A 85 -16.86 1.52 58.39
CA GLY A 85 -17.84 2.54 58.80
C GLY A 85 -19.02 2.77 57.83
N ALA A 86 -19.02 2.16 56.65
CA ALA A 86 -20.08 2.30 55.65
C ALA A 86 -20.49 0.94 55.07
N VAL A 87 -21.79 0.79 54.83
CA VAL A 87 -22.39 -0.36 54.14
C VAL A 87 -22.90 0.12 52.79
N ASP A 88 -22.43 -0.54 51.74
CA ASP A 88 -22.80 -0.27 50.35
C ASP A 88 -23.04 -1.65 49.72
N GLY A 89 -24.27 -2.00 49.38
CA GLY A 89 -24.64 -3.34 48.91
C GLY A 89 -25.05 -4.33 50.02
N ARG A 90 -25.13 -5.62 49.66
CA ARG A 90 -25.57 -6.69 50.58
C ARG A 90 -24.39 -7.16 51.43
N ILE A 91 -24.50 -7.10 52.76
CA ILE A 91 -23.44 -7.59 53.65
C ILE A 91 -23.29 -9.10 53.53
N ASP A 92 -22.06 -9.56 53.30
CA ASP A 92 -21.65 -10.95 53.48
C ASP A 92 -21.21 -11.14 54.93
N TRP A 93 -22.12 -11.62 55.77
CA TRP A 93 -21.83 -11.79 57.19
C TRP A 93 -20.74 -12.84 57.46
N ASN A 94 -20.65 -13.89 56.63
CA ASN A 94 -19.65 -14.93 56.82
C ASN A 94 -18.25 -14.37 56.55
N GLU A 95 -18.06 -13.69 55.43
CA GLU A 95 -16.77 -13.05 55.10
C GLU A 95 -16.45 -11.87 56.03
N THR A 96 -17.46 -11.09 56.43
CA THR A 96 -17.28 -10.00 57.41
C THR A 96 -16.77 -10.52 58.74
N ILE A 97 -17.34 -11.62 59.24
CA ILE A 97 -16.92 -12.24 60.50
C ILE A 97 -15.48 -12.73 60.37
N LYS A 98 -15.15 -13.49 59.30
CA LYS A 98 -13.78 -13.97 59.06
C LYS A 98 -12.77 -12.81 59.02
N LYS A 99 -13.04 -11.77 58.22
CA LYS A 99 -12.17 -10.60 58.03
C LYS A 99 -11.93 -9.83 59.34
N ARG A 100 -12.97 -9.67 60.17
CA ARG A 100 -12.84 -9.07 61.50
C ARG A 100 -11.94 -9.93 62.40
N TYR A 101 -12.20 -11.23 62.50
CA TYR A 101 -11.42 -12.09 63.38
C TYR A 101 -9.96 -12.27 62.93
N SER A 102 -9.67 -12.25 61.62
CA SER A 102 -8.33 -12.45 61.09
C SER A 102 -7.45 -11.19 61.15
N GLU A 103 -7.98 -10.03 60.74
CA GLU A 103 -7.16 -8.83 60.52
C GLU A 103 -7.48 -7.70 61.50
N HIS A 104 -8.71 -7.63 62.03
CA HIS A 104 -9.16 -6.50 62.85
C HIS A 104 -10.13 -6.92 63.99
N PRO A 105 -9.67 -7.72 64.99
CA PRO A 105 -10.56 -8.45 65.90
C PRO A 105 -11.42 -7.58 66.82
N ARG A 106 -11.03 -6.32 67.02
CA ARG A 106 -11.73 -5.35 67.88
C ARG A 106 -12.54 -4.32 67.09
N ASP A 107 -12.47 -4.37 65.77
CA ASP A 107 -13.13 -3.38 64.93
C ASP A 107 -14.47 -3.88 64.37
N ARG A 108 -15.56 -3.36 64.95
CA ARG A 108 -16.93 -3.68 64.54
C ARG A 108 -17.43 -2.85 63.35
N SER A 109 -16.62 -1.92 62.85
CA SER A 109 -17.00 -1.04 61.73
C SER A 109 -16.66 -1.64 60.37
N ILE A 110 -16.00 -2.79 60.30
CA ILE A 110 -15.59 -3.42 59.03
C ILE A 110 -16.71 -4.29 58.48
N PHE A 111 -17.13 -4.07 57.24
CA PHE A 111 -18.14 -4.87 56.56
C PHE A 111 -17.62 -5.32 55.20
N VAL A 112 -17.76 -6.60 54.89
CA VAL A 112 -17.58 -7.14 53.55
C VAL A 112 -18.94 -7.08 52.87
N CYS A 113 -19.08 -6.23 51.87
CA CYS A 113 -20.34 -6.03 51.15
C CYS A 113 -20.22 -6.52 49.71
N ASN A 114 -21.24 -7.21 49.24
CA ASN A 114 -21.38 -7.69 47.87
C ASN A 114 -22.21 -6.67 47.08
N ASN A 115 -21.59 -6.11 46.05
CA ASN A 115 -22.23 -5.19 45.11
C ASN A 115 -22.42 -5.91 43.78
N ARG A 116 -23.62 -5.80 43.23
CA ARG A 116 -23.89 -6.18 41.85
C ARG A 116 -23.45 -5.02 40.96
N THR A 117 -22.42 -5.24 40.16
CA THR A 117 -21.96 -4.30 39.15
C THR A 117 -22.28 -4.85 37.77
N VAL A 118 -22.69 -3.96 36.87
CA VAL A 118 -22.86 -4.30 35.46
C VAL A 118 -21.47 -4.50 34.86
N ASP A 119 -21.25 -5.71 34.34
CA ASP A 119 -20.03 -6.12 33.67
C ASP A 119 -20.22 -5.98 32.17
N TYR A 120 -19.35 -5.17 31.56
CA TYR A 120 -19.32 -4.94 30.12
C TYR A 120 -18.25 -5.80 29.44
N ASP A 121 -17.34 -6.42 30.19
CA ASP A 121 -16.17 -7.13 29.66
C ASP A 121 -16.50 -8.60 29.38
N ILE A 122 -17.66 -8.84 28.77
CA ILE A 122 -18.04 -10.17 28.28
C ILE A 122 -17.28 -10.48 26.98
N PRO A 123 -17.05 -11.77 26.65
CA PRO A 123 -16.34 -12.18 25.44
C PRO A 123 -16.82 -11.46 24.17
N GLU A 124 -18.12 -11.37 23.96
CA GLU A 124 -18.72 -10.78 22.76
C GLU A 124 -18.46 -9.27 22.66
N ASN A 125 -18.46 -8.56 23.79
CA ASN A 125 -18.17 -7.14 23.83
C ASN A 125 -16.69 -6.86 23.57
N ILE A 126 -15.79 -7.73 24.02
CA ILE A 126 -14.35 -7.59 23.75
C ILE A 126 -14.07 -7.82 22.26
N VAL A 127 -14.71 -8.83 21.65
CA VAL A 127 -14.65 -9.07 20.19
C VAL A 127 -15.14 -7.84 19.42
N LEU A 128 -16.32 -7.31 19.78
CA LEU A 128 -16.85 -6.08 19.18
C LEU A 128 -15.88 -4.90 19.33
N LYS A 129 -15.36 -4.69 20.54
CA LYS A 129 -14.43 -3.60 20.85
C LYS A 129 -13.16 -3.73 20.03
N ARG A 130 -12.63 -4.95 19.85
CA ARG A 130 -11.46 -5.20 19.00
C ARG A 130 -11.69 -4.74 17.57
N LEU A 131 -12.78 -5.19 16.94
CA LEU A 131 -13.09 -4.82 15.55
C LEU A 131 -13.23 -3.30 15.40
N VAL A 132 -14.01 -2.68 16.29
CA VAL A 132 -14.21 -1.22 16.27
C VAL A 132 -12.90 -0.46 16.45
N SER A 133 -12.01 -0.94 17.34
CA SER A 133 -10.69 -0.34 17.53
C SER A 133 -9.80 -0.49 16.29
N ILE A 134 -9.82 -1.65 15.61
CA ILE A 134 -9.07 -1.84 14.36
C ILE A 134 -9.53 -0.83 13.32
N ILE A 135 -10.82 -0.81 12.99
CA ILE A 135 -11.39 0.10 11.98
C ILE A 135 -11.07 1.56 12.31
N HIS A 136 -11.24 1.96 13.57
CA HIS A 136 -10.96 3.33 14.01
C HIS A 136 -9.49 3.71 13.89
N THR A 137 -8.59 2.81 14.29
CA THR A 137 -7.14 3.05 14.20
C THR A 137 -6.70 3.15 12.73
N THR A 138 -7.16 2.24 11.88
CA THR A 138 -6.88 2.26 10.44
C THR A 138 -7.36 3.56 9.80
N ILE A 139 -8.59 4.01 10.07
CA ILE A 139 -9.11 5.27 9.52
C ILE A 139 -8.30 6.48 10.00
N ARG A 140 -7.82 6.47 11.24
CA ARG A 140 -6.99 7.54 11.79
C ARG A 140 -5.59 7.55 11.18
N GLU A 141 -4.99 6.40 10.95
CA GLU A 141 -3.68 6.26 10.32
C GLU A 141 -3.75 6.57 8.81
N ALA A 142 -4.83 6.18 8.16
CA ALA A 142 -5.10 6.48 6.77
C ALA A 142 -5.73 7.87 6.55
N GLU A 143 -5.82 8.72 7.58
CA GLU A 143 -6.56 9.98 7.52
C GLU A 143 -6.08 10.92 6.41
N GLU A 144 -4.78 10.94 6.11
CA GLU A 144 -4.20 11.71 5.01
C GLU A 144 -4.71 11.24 3.65
N TYR A 145 -4.82 9.92 3.46
CA TYR A 145 -5.35 9.30 2.24
C TYR A 145 -6.87 9.47 2.13
N LEU A 146 -7.60 9.31 3.23
CA LEU A 146 -9.07 9.38 3.28
C LEU A 146 -9.63 10.81 3.20
N ARG A 147 -8.87 11.82 3.66
CA ARG A 147 -9.25 13.24 3.50
C ARG A 147 -8.96 13.78 2.11
N GLY A 148 -8.14 13.09 1.32
CA GLY A 148 -7.98 13.38 -0.10
C GLY A 148 -9.34 13.45 -0.80
N GLU A 149 -9.43 14.25 -1.85
CA GLU A 149 -10.61 14.29 -2.73
C GLU A 149 -10.61 13.10 -3.71
N TYR A 150 -10.19 11.92 -3.25
CA TYR A 150 -10.26 10.72 -4.08
C TYR A 150 -11.71 10.25 -4.20
N ASP A 151 -12.14 10.01 -5.42
CA ASP A 151 -13.53 9.68 -5.74
C ASP A 151 -13.97 8.37 -5.06
N TRP A 152 -13.07 7.38 -4.93
CA TRP A 152 -13.36 6.11 -4.25
C TRP A 152 -13.68 6.26 -2.76
N VAL A 153 -13.00 7.16 -2.03
CA VAL A 153 -13.30 7.42 -0.61
C VAL A 153 -14.67 8.08 -0.50
N ARG A 154 -15.01 8.93 -1.47
CA ARG A 154 -16.29 9.61 -1.49
C ARG A 154 -17.44 8.63 -1.71
N GLU A 155 -17.30 7.70 -2.63
CA GLU A 155 -18.34 6.73 -2.97
C GLU A 155 -18.58 5.71 -1.83
N THR A 156 -17.52 5.23 -1.19
CA THR A 156 -17.61 4.17 -0.18
C THR A 156 -17.95 4.71 1.22
N TRP A 157 -17.29 5.80 1.64
CA TRP A 157 -17.38 6.32 3.02
C TRP A 157 -18.09 7.68 3.14
N LYS A 158 -18.15 8.49 2.07
CA LYS A 158 -18.85 9.79 2.05
C LYS A 158 -20.15 9.72 1.22
N GLY A 159 -21.04 8.80 1.61
CA GLY A 159 -22.43 8.79 1.14
C GLY A 159 -23.26 9.93 1.74
N SER A 160 -24.52 9.66 2.11
CA SER A 160 -25.44 10.66 2.71
C SER A 160 -25.08 11.11 4.13
N THR A 161 -24.08 10.51 4.76
CA THR A 161 -23.62 10.80 6.13
C THR A 161 -22.12 10.54 6.18
N ASP A 162 -21.39 11.42 6.86
CA ASP A 162 -19.95 11.25 7.07
C ASP A 162 -19.73 10.13 8.11
N LEU A 163 -19.58 8.89 7.61
CA LEU A 163 -19.45 7.69 8.43
C LEU A 163 -18.15 7.70 9.24
N ILE A 164 -17.11 8.35 8.73
CA ILE A 164 -15.83 8.54 9.42
C ILE A 164 -16.05 9.38 10.68
N ASP A 165 -16.70 10.53 10.55
CA ASP A 165 -17.05 11.40 11.67
C ASP A 165 -17.99 10.70 12.68
N GLU A 166 -18.91 9.88 12.19
CA GLU A 166 -19.82 9.12 13.06
C GLU A 166 -19.06 8.07 13.87
N LEU A 167 -18.18 7.29 13.23
CA LEU A 167 -17.36 6.28 13.91
C LEU A 167 -16.45 6.93 14.96
N GLN A 168 -15.74 8.00 14.60
CA GLN A 168 -14.90 8.76 15.55
C GLN A 168 -15.73 9.20 16.76
N ARG A 169 -16.92 9.77 16.53
CA ARG A 169 -17.83 10.17 17.61
C ARG A 169 -18.27 8.99 18.47
N ILE A 170 -18.56 7.83 17.86
CA ILE A 170 -18.96 6.63 18.58
C ILE A 170 -17.83 6.15 19.48
N VAL A 171 -16.60 6.02 18.97
CA VAL A 171 -15.46 5.52 19.73
C VAL A 171 -15.11 6.45 20.88
N GLU A 172 -15.10 7.77 20.65
CA GLU A 172 -14.69 8.75 21.64
C GLU A 172 -15.76 9.08 22.69
N ARG A 173 -17.04 9.03 22.31
CA ARG A 173 -18.14 9.59 23.14
C ARG A 173 -19.18 8.55 23.55
N ASN A 174 -19.27 7.40 22.91
CA ASN A 174 -20.29 6.41 23.27
C ASN A 174 -19.95 5.75 24.62
N VAL A 175 -20.87 5.90 25.58
CA VAL A 175 -20.70 5.39 26.95
C VAL A 175 -20.55 3.86 26.99
N HIS A 176 -21.16 3.13 26.04
CA HIS A 176 -21.10 1.68 26.04
C HIS A 176 -19.74 1.17 25.56
N ILE A 177 -19.18 1.75 24.48
CA ILE A 177 -17.84 1.42 23.99
C ILE A 177 -16.74 1.78 25.00
N ARG A 178 -16.91 2.89 25.73
CA ARG A 178 -15.95 3.32 26.76
C ARG A 178 -15.99 2.49 28.05
N ARG A 179 -17.06 1.74 28.29
CA ARG A 179 -17.21 0.87 29.46
C ARG A 179 -16.62 -0.51 29.26
N ILE A 180 -16.46 -0.94 28.00
CA ILE A 180 -15.72 -2.14 27.65
C ILE A 180 -14.24 -1.79 27.75
N ARG A 181 -13.47 -2.59 28.49
CA ARG A 181 -12.01 -2.43 28.55
C ARG A 181 -11.39 -2.61 27.16
N ASP A 182 -10.20 -2.06 26.97
CA ASP A 182 -9.43 -2.36 25.77
C ASP A 182 -8.96 -3.83 25.80
N PRO A 183 -9.06 -4.57 24.68
CA PRO A 183 -8.59 -5.94 24.59
C PRO A 183 -7.08 -6.02 24.82
N ASP A 184 -6.62 -7.08 25.50
CA ASP A 184 -5.19 -7.37 25.58
C ASP A 184 -4.63 -7.76 24.18
N ALA A 185 -3.31 -7.78 24.01
CA ALA A 185 -2.69 -8.08 22.72
C ALA A 185 -3.07 -9.47 22.15
N TYR A 186 -3.24 -10.47 23.02
CA TYR A 186 -3.66 -11.83 22.68
C TYR A 186 -5.19 -12.00 22.58
N GLU A 187 -5.96 -10.92 22.78
CA GLU A 187 -7.41 -10.93 22.69
C GLU A 187 -7.90 -10.27 21.39
N PRO A 188 -8.95 -10.82 20.77
CA PRO A 188 -9.81 -11.90 21.25
C PRO A 188 -9.20 -13.30 21.07
N THR A 189 -9.45 -14.19 22.04
CA THR A 189 -9.10 -15.62 21.90
C THR A 189 -10.10 -16.35 21.00
N GLU A 190 -9.73 -17.48 20.40
CA GLU A 190 -10.64 -18.30 19.58
C GLU A 190 -11.95 -18.66 20.29
N ARG A 191 -11.88 -18.88 21.61
CA ARG A 191 -13.07 -19.14 22.43
C ARG A 191 -14.01 -17.93 22.48
N MET A 192 -13.46 -16.71 22.53
CA MET A 192 -14.23 -15.48 22.52
C MET A 192 -14.87 -15.25 21.15
N LEU A 193 -14.12 -15.47 20.07
CA LEU A 193 -14.63 -15.43 18.70
C LEU A 193 -15.78 -16.42 18.49
N THR A 194 -15.62 -17.67 18.93
CA THR A 194 -16.67 -18.69 18.87
C THR A 194 -17.92 -18.24 19.66
N THR A 195 -17.72 -17.70 20.87
CA THR A 195 -18.83 -17.21 21.70
C THR A 195 -19.60 -16.06 21.02
N ALA A 196 -18.88 -15.15 20.35
CA ALA A 196 -19.47 -14.06 19.60
C ALA A 196 -20.20 -14.53 18.33
N ALA A 197 -19.62 -15.49 17.59
CA ALA A 197 -20.21 -16.11 16.41
C ALA A 197 -21.52 -16.86 16.71
N ASP A 198 -21.63 -17.49 17.88
CA ASP A 198 -22.84 -18.19 18.34
C ASP A 198 -23.87 -17.26 19.02
N SER A 199 -23.58 -15.97 19.12
CA SER A 199 -24.44 -15.03 19.82
C SER A 199 -25.78 -14.84 19.12
N ARG A 200 -26.83 -14.54 19.88
CA ARG A 200 -28.17 -14.25 19.33
C ARG A 200 -28.25 -12.87 18.69
N HIS A 201 -27.34 -11.95 19.04
CA HIS A 201 -27.31 -10.60 18.48
C HIS A 201 -26.45 -10.55 17.22
N ALA A 202 -26.99 -9.96 16.15
CA ALA A 202 -26.34 -9.90 14.84
C ALA A 202 -24.97 -9.19 14.89
N VAL A 203 -24.89 -8.05 15.58
CA VAL A 203 -23.65 -7.28 15.77
C VAL A 203 -22.45 -8.11 16.26
N TYR A 204 -22.66 -9.09 17.13
CA TYR A 204 -21.56 -9.92 17.64
C TYR A 204 -21.16 -11.01 16.63
N ARG A 205 -22.14 -11.54 15.89
CA ARG A 205 -21.86 -12.53 14.83
C ARG A 205 -21.12 -11.88 13.67
N GLU A 206 -21.57 -10.70 13.26
CA GLU A 206 -20.90 -9.87 12.25
C GLU A 206 -19.49 -9.50 12.70
N ALA A 207 -19.33 -9.02 13.94
CA ALA A 207 -18.01 -8.67 14.45
C ALA A 207 -17.04 -9.85 14.48
N ALA A 208 -17.52 -11.04 14.89
CA ALA A 208 -16.72 -12.25 14.86
C ALA A 208 -16.38 -12.69 13.43
N SER A 209 -17.33 -12.60 12.50
CA SER A 209 -17.12 -12.94 11.09
C SER A 209 -16.06 -12.04 10.46
N LEU A 210 -16.18 -10.73 10.63
CA LEU A 210 -15.25 -9.74 10.10
C LEU A 210 -13.84 -9.90 10.68
N LEU A 211 -13.72 -10.17 11.98
CA LEU A 211 -12.43 -10.46 12.59
C LEU A 211 -11.81 -11.75 12.07
N LYS A 212 -12.59 -12.81 11.86
CA LYS A 212 -12.09 -14.06 11.24
C LYS A 212 -11.66 -13.86 9.80
N THR A 213 -12.39 -13.05 9.02
CA THR A 213 -11.95 -12.67 7.66
C THR A 213 -10.61 -11.96 7.73
N ARG A 214 -10.47 -10.99 8.64
CA ARG A 214 -9.19 -10.30 8.86
C ARG A 214 -8.08 -11.24 9.30
N GLU A 215 -8.33 -12.16 10.22
CA GLU A 215 -7.32 -13.16 10.64
C GLU A 215 -6.83 -13.98 9.44
N ARG A 216 -7.74 -14.46 8.58
CA ARG A 216 -7.36 -15.17 7.35
C ARG A 216 -6.48 -14.33 6.42
N LEU A 217 -6.77 -13.03 6.27
CA LEU A 217 -5.95 -12.11 5.47
C LEU A 217 -4.52 -12.05 5.99
N PHE A 218 -4.35 -11.90 7.30
CA PHE A 218 -3.04 -11.76 7.95
C PHE A 218 -2.30 -13.10 8.12
N ASP A 219 -3.04 -14.22 8.10
CA ASP A 219 -2.48 -15.58 8.05
C ASP A 219 -2.01 -15.97 6.64
N GLY A 220 -2.19 -15.10 5.63
CA GLY A 220 -1.77 -15.36 4.26
C GLY A 220 -2.72 -16.27 3.47
N ASP A 221 -4.01 -16.27 3.79
CA ASP A 221 -5.01 -17.05 3.05
C ASP A 221 -5.23 -16.46 1.66
N ALA A 222 -4.72 -17.14 0.63
CA ALA A 222 -4.73 -16.66 -0.76
C ALA A 222 -6.14 -16.37 -1.29
N ASP A 223 -7.14 -17.18 -0.92
CA ASP A 223 -8.53 -16.96 -1.36
C ASP A 223 -9.09 -15.70 -0.69
N ALA A 224 -8.83 -15.51 0.62
CA ALA A 224 -9.32 -14.34 1.34
C ALA A 224 -8.71 -13.04 0.81
N ILE A 225 -7.42 -13.04 0.49
CA ILE A 225 -6.75 -11.84 -0.03
C ILE A 225 -7.15 -11.59 -1.48
N ARG A 226 -7.35 -12.63 -2.30
CA ARG A 226 -7.95 -12.49 -3.63
C ARG A 226 -9.34 -11.87 -3.55
N ASP A 227 -10.23 -12.40 -2.73
CA ASP A 227 -11.58 -11.86 -2.51
C ASP A 227 -11.52 -10.39 -2.05
N LEU A 228 -10.56 -10.04 -1.21
CA LEU A 228 -10.35 -8.67 -0.75
C LEU A 228 -9.96 -7.76 -1.91
N LEU A 229 -8.97 -8.15 -2.71
CA LEU A 229 -8.50 -7.35 -3.83
C LEU A 229 -9.56 -7.26 -4.93
N GLU A 230 -10.30 -8.33 -5.24
CA GLU A 230 -11.41 -8.26 -6.20
C GLU A 230 -12.53 -7.29 -5.76
N GLU A 231 -12.84 -7.24 -4.46
CA GLU A 231 -13.90 -6.38 -3.93
C GLU A 231 -13.45 -4.93 -3.69
N THR A 232 -12.16 -4.72 -3.38
CA THR A 232 -11.66 -3.44 -2.83
C THR A 232 -10.47 -2.86 -3.55
N ALA A 233 -9.82 -3.60 -4.46
CA ALA A 233 -8.82 -2.99 -5.33
C ALA A 233 -9.54 -1.92 -6.15
N ILE A 234 -9.23 -0.68 -5.81
CA ILE A 234 -9.49 0.46 -6.67
C ILE A 234 -8.47 0.33 -7.79
N ALA A 235 -8.75 -0.61 -8.69
CA ALA A 235 -8.10 -0.67 -9.97
C ALA A 235 -8.30 0.70 -10.63
N PRO A 236 -7.25 1.31 -11.23
CA PRO A 236 -7.44 2.41 -12.13
C PRO A 236 -8.62 2.12 -13.07
N ASP A 237 -9.53 3.08 -13.21
CA ASP A 237 -10.69 2.93 -14.10
C ASP A 237 -10.26 2.77 -15.56
N ASP A 238 -9.05 3.24 -15.88
CA ASP A 238 -8.42 3.09 -17.16
C ASP A 238 -7.52 1.84 -17.22
N GLN A 239 -7.63 1.14 -18.34
CA GLN A 239 -6.90 -0.10 -18.58
C GLN A 239 -5.40 0.13 -18.77
N ASP A 240 -4.99 1.38 -19.07
CA ASP A 240 -3.61 1.73 -19.38
C ASP A 240 -2.76 1.76 -18.11
N SER A 241 -3.23 2.41 -17.04
CA SER A 241 -2.59 2.38 -15.72
C SER A 241 -2.58 0.99 -15.08
N LEU A 242 -3.60 0.15 -15.33
CA LEU A 242 -3.56 -1.26 -14.90
C LEU A 242 -2.45 -2.04 -15.59
N PHE A 243 -2.25 -1.80 -16.88
CA PHE A 243 -1.20 -2.43 -17.65
C PHE A 243 0.20 -1.96 -17.20
N GLU A 244 0.35 -0.68 -16.87
CA GLU A 244 1.59 -0.14 -16.26
C GLU A 244 1.93 -0.82 -14.93
N LEU A 245 0.97 -0.96 -14.03
CA LEU A 245 1.16 -1.66 -12.76
C LEU A 245 1.55 -3.12 -12.98
N PHE A 246 0.92 -3.81 -13.93
CA PHE A 246 1.31 -5.17 -14.32
C PHE A 246 2.80 -5.23 -14.72
N VAL A 247 3.26 -4.32 -15.59
CA VAL A 247 4.67 -4.28 -16.01
C VAL A 247 5.58 -4.01 -14.81
N LEU A 248 5.25 -3.05 -13.96
CA LEU A 248 6.02 -2.71 -12.76
C LEU A 248 6.20 -3.92 -11.83
N PHE A 249 5.13 -4.67 -11.56
CA PHE A 249 5.24 -5.87 -10.72
C PHE A 249 6.05 -6.98 -11.38
N ARG A 250 6.05 -7.10 -12.72
CA ARG A 250 6.96 -8.02 -13.43
C ARG A 250 8.43 -7.67 -13.24
N PHE A 251 8.78 -6.39 -13.22
CA PHE A 251 10.13 -5.93 -12.87
C PHE A 251 10.52 -6.38 -11.47
N VAL A 252 9.68 -6.06 -10.48
CA VAL A 252 9.92 -6.43 -9.09
C VAL A 252 10.11 -7.94 -8.94
N ALA A 253 9.16 -8.74 -9.44
CA ALA A 253 9.21 -10.20 -9.35
C ALA A 253 10.43 -10.81 -10.06
N THR A 254 10.89 -10.21 -11.15
CA THR A 254 12.07 -10.69 -11.87
C THR A 254 13.35 -10.33 -11.13
N LEU A 255 13.48 -9.10 -10.62
CA LEU A 255 14.62 -8.68 -9.80
C LEU A 255 14.74 -9.51 -8.52
N GLU A 256 13.63 -9.82 -7.86
CA GLU A 256 13.59 -10.71 -6.69
C GLU A 256 14.07 -12.13 -7.02
N ARG A 257 13.74 -12.68 -8.20
CA ARG A 257 14.25 -14.00 -8.62
C ARG A 257 15.74 -13.99 -8.93
N MET A 258 16.25 -12.86 -9.42
CA MET A 258 17.64 -12.70 -9.82
C MET A 258 18.59 -12.45 -8.63
N ARG A 259 18.07 -12.00 -7.48
CA ARG A 259 18.86 -11.58 -6.32
C ARG A 259 18.58 -12.46 -5.11
N GLU A 260 19.59 -12.60 -4.26
CA GLU A 260 19.45 -13.37 -3.01
C GLU A 260 18.86 -12.51 -1.88
N THR A 261 18.95 -11.18 -1.98
CA THR A 261 18.50 -10.23 -0.96
C THR A 261 17.08 -9.74 -1.22
N GLN A 262 16.29 -9.65 -0.16
CA GLN A 262 14.93 -9.14 -0.23
C GLN A 262 14.93 -7.61 -0.36
N PRO A 263 14.18 -7.04 -1.33
CA PRO A 263 14.05 -5.60 -1.50
C PRO A 263 13.43 -4.87 -0.31
N GLN A 264 13.79 -3.59 -0.18
CA GLN A 264 13.09 -2.61 0.63
C GLN A 264 12.03 -1.93 -0.25
N TYR A 265 10.78 -2.01 0.18
CA TYR A 265 9.65 -1.39 -0.50
C TYR A 265 9.30 -0.06 0.14
N LYS A 266 8.80 0.86 -0.67
CA LYS A 266 8.24 2.13 -0.19
C LYS A 266 6.89 2.36 -0.84
N THR A 267 5.92 2.81 -0.05
CA THR A 267 4.60 3.18 -0.56
C THR A 267 4.71 4.33 -1.57
N ILE A 268 4.08 4.19 -2.75
CA ILE A 268 3.99 5.26 -3.76
C ILE A 268 3.11 6.38 -3.19
N ALA A 269 3.73 7.46 -2.73
CA ALA A 269 3.05 8.63 -2.18
C ALA A 269 3.27 9.84 -3.09
N THR A 270 2.38 10.84 -3.03
CA THR A 270 2.51 12.08 -3.80
C THR A 270 3.85 12.76 -3.48
N GLY A 271 4.85 12.60 -4.37
CA GLY A 271 6.19 13.14 -4.21
C GLY A 271 7.29 12.15 -3.79
N ARG A 272 7.00 10.85 -3.66
CA ARG A 272 8.00 9.78 -3.49
C ARG A 272 7.71 8.63 -4.45
N GLN A 273 8.66 8.30 -5.31
CA GLN A 273 8.43 7.46 -6.51
C GLN A 273 9.30 6.21 -6.59
N GLU A 274 10.14 6.00 -5.58
CA GLU A 274 10.84 4.74 -5.35
C GLU A 274 9.82 3.67 -4.98
N VAL A 275 9.72 2.63 -5.79
CA VAL A 275 8.83 1.48 -5.56
C VAL A 275 9.57 0.39 -4.81
N ALA A 276 10.79 0.08 -5.26
CA ALA A 276 11.61 -0.97 -4.70
C ALA A 276 13.09 -0.59 -4.73
N ARG A 277 13.82 -0.98 -3.69
CA ARG A 277 15.28 -0.81 -3.58
C ARG A 277 15.93 -2.12 -3.17
N PHE A 278 16.97 -2.52 -3.88
CA PHE A 278 17.76 -3.71 -3.60
C PHE A 278 19.18 -3.25 -3.22
N GLU A 279 19.61 -3.56 -2.00
CA GLU A 279 20.95 -3.23 -1.49
C GLU A 279 21.81 -4.50 -1.48
N ASP A 280 22.54 -4.74 -2.58
CA ASP A 280 23.49 -5.85 -2.78
C ASP A 280 24.90 -5.29 -3.10
N GLU A 281 25.71 -5.98 -3.91
CA GLU A 281 26.97 -5.47 -4.47
C GLU A 281 26.78 -4.24 -5.38
N LYS A 282 25.60 -4.14 -6.01
CA LYS A 282 25.14 -2.96 -6.74
C LYS A 282 23.80 -2.55 -6.14
N GLU A 283 23.63 -1.27 -5.84
CA GLU A 283 22.35 -0.74 -5.41
C GLU A 283 21.44 -0.62 -6.64
N ILE A 284 20.25 -1.21 -6.57
CA ILE A 284 19.24 -1.11 -7.63
C ILE A 284 18.03 -0.37 -7.08
N VAL A 285 17.58 0.66 -7.76
CA VAL A 285 16.38 1.42 -7.39
C VAL A 285 15.40 1.41 -8.55
N LEU A 286 14.20 0.92 -8.29
CA LEU A 286 13.10 0.90 -9.24
C LEU A 286 12.15 2.07 -8.93
N TYR A 287 11.97 2.94 -9.91
CA TYR A 287 11.06 4.07 -9.83
C TYR A 287 9.85 3.85 -10.73
N HIS A 288 8.69 4.28 -10.27
CA HIS A 288 7.50 4.45 -11.09
C HIS A 288 7.29 5.94 -11.26
N ASP A 289 7.86 6.48 -12.33
CA ASP A 289 7.94 7.92 -12.54
C ASP A 289 6.60 8.46 -13.00
N ASN A 290 6.09 9.36 -12.16
CA ASN A 290 5.10 10.36 -12.54
C ASN A 290 5.53 11.72 -11.91
N SER A 291 6.81 11.93 -11.62
CA SER A 291 7.69 13.07 -11.28
C SER A 291 8.97 12.60 -10.54
N ALA A 292 10.07 12.32 -11.24
CA ALA A 292 11.39 12.03 -10.66
C ALA A 292 12.08 13.27 -10.04
N GLY A 293 11.40 13.88 -9.06
CA GLY A 293 11.90 15.02 -8.31
C GLY A 293 12.93 14.67 -7.22
N ASP A 294 12.99 13.40 -6.78
CA ASP A 294 13.80 13.01 -5.62
C ASP A 294 15.30 12.83 -5.93
N ARG A 295 15.71 12.75 -7.21
CA ARG A 295 17.13 12.61 -7.63
C ARG A 295 17.58 13.54 -8.76
N GLU A 296 16.90 14.68 -8.95
CA GLU A 296 17.25 15.67 -9.99
C GLU A 296 17.24 15.12 -11.42
N LEU A 297 16.48 14.04 -11.68
CA LEU A 297 16.31 13.47 -13.01
C LEU A 297 15.47 14.42 -13.87
N SER A 298 15.94 14.70 -15.08
CA SER A 298 15.19 15.56 -16.01
C SER A 298 15.32 15.12 -17.46
N PHE A 299 14.22 15.25 -18.20
CA PHE A 299 14.08 14.93 -19.61
C PHE A 299 13.78 16.21 -20.39
N VAL A 300 14.78 17.07 -20.55
CA VAL A 300 14.60 18.36 -21.22
C VAL A 300 15.18 18.28 -22.61
N ALA A 301 14.31 18.13 -23.61
CA ALA A 301 14.66 18.34 -25.01
C ALA A 301 14.72 19.85 -25.29
N VAL A 302 15.81 20.48 -24.86
CA VAL A 302 16.20 21.76 -25.46
C VAL A 302 17.10 21.43 -26.64
N PRO A 303 16.76 21.86 -27.86
CA PRO A 303 17.71 21.80 -28.96
C PRO A 303 18.99 22.54 -28.55
N ASP A 304 20.15 21.93 -28.76
CA ASP A 304 21.42 22.59 -28.43
C ASP A 304 21.55 23.88 -29.24
N GLU A 305 21.49 25.03 -28.58
CA GLU A 305 21.61 26.36 -29.21
C GLU A 305 23.01 26.60 -29.80
N GLY A 306 24.01 25.83 -29.38
CA GLY A 306 25.39 25.92 -29.82
C GLY A 306 25.72 25.11 -31.08
N ALA A 307 24.83 24.21 -31.52
CA ALA A 307 25.11 23.33 -32.65
C ALA A 307 25.22 24.12 -33.98
N GLU A 308 26.30 23.90 -34.73
CA GLU A 308 26.54 24.58 -36.02
C GLU A 308 25.43 24.30 -37.05
N ASN A 309 24.69 23.19 -36.91
CA ASN A 309 23.60 22.80 -37.80
C ASN A 309 22.40 22.20 -37.03
N HIS A 310 21.37 23.00 -36.77
CA HIS A 310 20.07 22.48 -36.30
C HIS A 310 19.26 21.84 -37.45
N SER A 311 18.53 20.76 -37.14
CA SER A 311 17.54 20.20 -38.06
C SER A 311 16.39 21.19 -38.30
N ARG A 312 15.56 20.93 -39.33
CA ARG A 312 14.36 21.78 -39.56
C ARG A 312 13.38 21.76 -38.39
N THR A 313 13.30 20.63 -37.68
CA THR A 313 12.42 20.45 -36.53
C THR A 313 12.93 21.25 -35.33
N ASP A 314 14.24 21.20 -35.07
CA ASP A 314 14.90 21.94 -33.99
C ASP A 314 14.73 23.45 -34.18
N LYS A 315 14.91 23.95 -35.41
CA LYS A 315 14.69 25.37 -35.73
C LYS A 315 13.26 25.82 -35.47
N VAL A 316 12.28 24.97 -35.78
CA VAL A 316 10.87 25.28 -35.52
C VAL A 316 10.58 25.31 -34.03
N GLN A 317 11.17 24.40 -33.24
CA GLN A 317 11.02 24.40 -31.78
C GLN A 317 11.68 25.61 -31.12
N LEU A 318 12.92 25.95 -31.51
CA LEU A 318 13.64 27.13 -31.02
C LEU A 318 12.88 28.42 -31.35
N GLU A 319 12.38 28.56 -32.59
CA GLU A 319 11.62 29.74 -33.01
C GLU A 319 10.27 29.84 -32.25
N ALA A 320 9.57 28.71 -32.07
CA ALA A 320 8.31 28.68 -31.31
C ALA A 320 8.52 29.05 -29.83
N GLN A 321 9.63 28.58 -29.23
CA GLN A 321 10.02 28.91 -27.86
C GLN A 321 10.34 30.41 -27.73
N SER A 322 11.11 30.97 -28.66
CA SER A 322 11.41 32.40 -28.71
C SER A 322 10.14 33.25 -28.83
N ILE A 323 9.23 32.91 -29.76
CA ILE A 323 7.95 33.63 -29.93
C ILE A 323 7.08 33.53 -28.67
N ALA A 324 7.01 32.35 -28.04
CA ALA A 324 6.25 32.18 -26.81
C ALA A 324 6.85 33.02 -25.67
N GLY A 325 8.17 32.98 -25.51
CA GLY A 325 8.89 33.76 -24.50
C GLY A 325 8.64 35.25 -24.61
N ASP A 326 8.77 35.79 -25.83
CA ASP A 326 8.50 37.19 -26.14
C ASP A 326 7.03 37.58 -25.90
N TYR A 327 6.09 36.68 -26.21
CA TYR A 327 4.66 36.96 -26.08
C TYR A 327 4.17 36.97 -24.62
N PHE A 328 4.73 36.11 -23.76
CA PHE A 328 4.30 35.98 -22.37
C PHE A 328 5.28 36.57 -21.34
N ASP A 329 6.38 37.18 -21.78
CA ASP A 329 7.43 37.80 -20.94
C ASP A 329 7.96 36.82 -19.86
N ARG A 330 8.18 35.56 -20.26
CA ARG A 330 8.74 34.50 -19.40
C ARG A 330 9.48 33.46 -20.24
N GLU A 331 10.57 32.91 -19.73
CA GLU A 331 11.26 31.80 -20.38
C GLU A 331 10.42 30.52 -20.27
N PHE A 332 10.14 29.90 -21.42
CA PHE A 332 9.52 28.59 -21.49
C PHE A 332 10.60 27.54 -21.67
N ARG A 333 10.64 26.54 -20.79
CA ARG A 333 11.40 25.31 -21.02
C ARG A 333 10.50 24.33 -21.74
N ASN A 334 10.93 23.85 -22.91
CA ASN A 334 10.29 22.72 -23.57
C ASN A 334 10.53 21.50 -22.68
N HIS A 335 9.54 21.16 -21.87
CA HIS A 335 9.51 19.87 -21.24
C HIS A 335 9.11 18.90 -22.35
N THR A 336 9.91 17.86 -22.58
CA THR A 336 9.32 16.67 -23.20
C THR A 336 8.22 16.20 -22.26
N GLY A 337 7.13 15.65 -22.82
CA GLY A 337 6.03 15.17 -22.00
C GLY A 337 6.57 14.33 -20.85
N ARG A 338 6.20 14.71 -19.61
CA ARG A 338 6.59 14.04 -18.38
C ARG A 338 6.41 12.53 -18.58
N PRO A 339 7.46 11.72 -18.39
CA PRO A 339 7.36 10.30 -18.66
C PRO A 339 6.41 9.60 -17.68
N ASP A 340 5.59 8.69 -18.21
CA ASP A 340 4.93 7.62 -17.46
C ASP A 340 5.84 6.38 -17.58
N VAL A 341 7.02 6.43 -16.96
CA VAL A 341 8.14 5.50 -17.23
C VAL A 341 8.56 4.77 -15.97
N ILE A 342 8.89 3.49 -16.13
CA ILE A 342 9.60 2.72 -15.10
C ILE A 342 11.10 2.92 -15.30
N VAL A 343 11.77 3.47 -14.30
CA VAL A 343 13.21 3.70 -14.32
C VAL A 343 13.89 2.69 -13.40
N LEU A 344 14.85 1.94 -13.92
CA LEU A 344 15.79 1.17 -13.11
C LEU A 344 17.09 1.97 -13.03
N GLU A 345 17.51 2.33 -11.83
CA GLU A 345 18.85 2.89 -11.58
C GLU A 345 19.71 1.80 -10.95
N VAL A 346 20.92 1.62 -11.47
CA VAL A 346 21.93 0.70 -10.95
C VAL A 346 23.14 1.52 -10.55
N VAL A 347 23.50 1.49 -9.27
CA VAL A 347 24.64 2.22 -8.70
C VAL A 347 25.70 1.21 -8.23
N SER A 348 26.90 1.32 -8.80
CA SER A 348 28.06 0.52 -8.37
C SER A 348 28.84 1.22 -7.26
N GLU A 349 29.13 0.52 -6.16
CA GLU A 349 29.89 1.08 -5.02
C GLU A 349 31.31 1.52 -5.39
N ASP A 350 31.93 0.88 -6.39
CA ASP A 350 33.35 1.03 -6.68
C ASP A 350 33.70 2.22 -7.59
N ASP A 351 32.74 2.82 -8.32
CA ASP A 351 33.10 3.76 -9.40
C ASP A 351 32.16 4.95 -9.61
N SER A 352 31.14 5.16 -8.76
CA SER A 352 30.12 6.22 -8.94
C SER A 352 29.47 6.20 -10.34
N GLN A 353 29.47 5.03 -11.00
CA GLN A 353 28.85 4.82 -12.31
C GLN A 353 27.38 4.51 -12.06
N HIS A 354 26.51 5.31 -12.68
CA HIS A 354 25.07 5.10 -12.68
C HIS A 354 24.68 4.53 -14.04
N GLU A 355 23.99 3.39 -14.02
CA GLU A 355 23.38 2.83 -15.23
C GLU A 355 21.87 2.90 -15.12
N TYR A 356 21.21 3.23 -16.23
CA TYR A 356 19.77 3.46 -16.27
C TYR A 356 19.10 2.58 -17.32
N LEU A 357 17.96 1.97 -16.95
CA LEU A 357 16.98 1.40 -17.88
C LEU A 357 15.72 2.27 -17.85
N ILE A 358 15.32 2.77 -19.00
CA ILE A 358 14.12 3.57 -19.21
C ILE A 358 13.08 2.69 -19.89
N THR A 359 11.97 2.43 -19.20
CA THR A 359 10.89 1.59 -19.72
C THR A 359 9.62 2.39 -19.97
N GLU A 360 9.19 2.44 -21.23
CA GLU A 360 7.89 2.98 -21.66
C GLU A 360 6.85 1.86 -21.75
N VAL A 361 5.61 2.14 -21.35
CA VAL A 361 4.53 1.15 -21.38
C VAL A 361 3.38 1.65 -22.25
N LYS A 362 2.94 0.84 -23.23
CA LYS A 362 1.79 1.14 -24.09
C LYS A 362 0.81 -0.03 -24.11
N ASN A 363 -0.33 0.14 -23.47
CA ASN A 363 -1.46 -0.78 -23.58
C ASN A 363 -2.20 -0.62 -24.93
N SER A 364 -1.52 -0.94 -26.04
CA SER A 364 -2.10 -0.81 -27.37
C SER A 364 -1.47 -1.77 -28.37
N THR A 365 -2.29 -2.34 -29.24
CA THR A 365 -1.87 -3.06 -30.44
C THR A 365 -1.79 -2.14 -31.67
N ASN A 366 -2.10 -0.85 -31.53
CA ASN A 366 -2.10 0.09 -32.64
C ASN A 366 -0.66 0.48 -33.02
N VAL A 367 -0.30 0.21 -34.28
CA VAL A 367 1.04 0.46 -34.81
C VAL A 367 1.48 1.93 -34.67
N ASP A 368 0.59 2.91 -34.85
CA ASP A 368 0.96 4.32 -34.71
C ASP A 368 1.20 4.70 -33.24
N THR A 369 0.48 4.08 -32.30
CA THR A 369 0.72 4.23 -30.86
C THR A 369 2.06 3.63 -30.47
N ILE A 370 2.37 2.42 -30.94
CA ILE A 370 3.64 1.74 -30.68
C ILE A 370 4.81 2.55 -31.25
N ARG A 371 4.69 3.03 -32.50
CA ARG A 371 5.71 3.88 -33.13
C ARG A 371 5.93 5.19 -32.37
N ARG A 372 4.88 5.73 -31.75
CA ARG A 372 5.00 6.90 -30.87
C ARG A 372 5.75 6.53 -29.59
N GLY A 373 5.41 5.40 -28.96
CA GLY A 373 6.13 4.87 -27.81
C GLY A 373 7.63 4.70 -28.07
N ILE A 374 8.01 4.09 -29.20
CA ILE A 374 9.43 3.97 -29.61
C ILE A 374 10.12 5.34 -29.64
N LYS A 375 9.44 6.34 -30.24
CA LYS A 375 9.98 7.70 -30.33
C LYS A 375 10.12 8.33 -28.94
N GLU A 376 9.12 8.17 -28.07
CA GLU A 376 9.12 8.68 -26.71
C GLU A 376 10.27 8.06 -25.89
N THR A 377 10.46 6.73 -25.94
CA THR A 377 11.59 6.05 -25.29
C THR A 377 12.95 6.56 -25.78
N LEU A 378 13.11 6.78 -27.08
CA LEU A 378 14.34 7.35 -27.65
C LEU A 378 14.58 8.79 -27.19
N GLU A 379 13.53 9.61 -27.13
CA GLU A 379 13.61 10.97 -26.58
C GLU A 379 14.03 10.92 -25.11
N TYR A 380 13.49 10.00 -24.30
CA TYR A 380 13.88 9.84 -22.91
C TYR A 380 15.35 9.45 -22.75
N LEU A 381 15.85 8.50 -23.54
CA LEU A 381 17.27 8.12 -23.52
C LEU A 381 18.17 9.30 -23.91
N ALA A 382 17.88 9.96 -25.03
CA ALA A 382 18.72 11.04 -25.56
C ALA A 382 18.78 12.26 -24.63
N PHE A 383 17.73 12.50 -23.84
CA PHE A 383 17.62 13.68 -23.00
C PHE A 383 17.68 13.39 -21.50
N LEU A 384 18.02 12.16 -21.10
CA LEU A 384 18.18 11.78 -19.70
C LEU A 384 19.34 12.58 -19.08
N ARG A 385 19.03 13.32 -18.02
CA ARG A 385 20.02 14.08 -17.24
C ARG A 385 19.94 13.76 -15.77
N VAL A 386 21.10 13.74 -15.13
CA VAL A 386 21.30 13.62 -13.68
C VAL A 386 22.15 14.82 -13.25
N ASN A 387 21.68 15.60 -12.26
CA ASN A 387 22.36 16.84 -11.82
C ASN A 387 22.69 17.82 -12.98
N GLU A 388 21.75 17.97 -13.93
CA GLU A 388 21.89 18.78 -15.16
C GLU A 388 22.90 18.27 -16.21
N GLU A 389 23.59 17.16 -15.96
CA GLU A 389 24.53 16.53 -16.90
C GLU A 389 23.86 15.38 -17.67
N PHE A 390 24.18 15.22 -18.96
CA PHE A 390 23.66 14.12 -19.77
C PHE A 390 24.25 12.78 -19.31
N VAL A 391 23.37 11.79 -19.15
CA VAL A 391 23.79 10.43 -18.78
C VAL A 391 24.47 9.71 -19.95
N PHE A 392 23.95 9.89 -21.17
CA PHE A 392 24.48 9.25 -22.37
C PHE A 392 25.06 10.28 -23.34
N GLY A 393 26.17 9.93 -24.01
CA GLY A 393 26.75 10.68 -25.13
C GLY A 393 27.12 12.16 -24.87
N PRO A 394 27.94 12.50 -23.86
CA PRO A 394 28.45 13.86 -23.69
C PRO A 394 29.40 14.30 -24.82
N ASP A 395 30.03 13.34 -25.52
CA ASP A 395 30.85 13.53 -26.71
C ASP A 395 30.19 12.78 -27.89
N GLU A 396 30.01 13.46 -29.03
CA GLU A 396 29.12 13.08 -30.13
C GLU A 396 29.30 11.63 -30.63
N ASP A 397 28.27 10.78 -30.44
CA ASP A 397 27.88 9.58 -31.24
C ASP A 397 27.13 8.49 -30.41
N GLU A 398 27.05 8.59 -29.08
CA GLU A 398 26.45 7.55 -28.19
C GLU A 398 25.25 8.04 -27.33
N TYR A 399 24.28 8.73 -27.95
CA TYR A 399 23.15 9.37 -27.23
C TYR A 399 22.08 8.39 -26.69
N PHE A 400 22.14 7.11 -27.04
CA PHE A 400 21.10 6.12 -26.69
C PHE A 400 21.62 5.01 -25.76
N GLY A 401 22.78 5.21 -25.12
CA GLY A 401 23.41 4.23 -24.25
C GLY A 401 24.02 3.05 -24.99
N SER A 402 24.20 1.93 -24.29
CA SER A 402 24.87 0.70 -24.76
C SER A 402 24.00 -0.17 -25.69
N GLY A 403 22.73 0.20 -25.89
CA GLY A 403 21.75 -0.55 -26.69
C GLY A 403 20.66 -1.23 -25.85
N TRP A 404 20.90 -1.45 -24.56
CA TRP A 404 19.94 -2.12 -23.65
C TRP A 404 19.19 -1.16 -22.73
N ASN A 405 19.56 0.13 -22.74
CA ASN A 405 19.05 1.11 -21.79
C ASN A 405 17.59 1.52 -22.04
N GLY A 406 17.00 1.17 -23.19
CA GLY A 406 15.59 1.45 -23.51
C GLY A 406 14.75 0.18 -23.63
N LEU A 407 13.61 0.15 -22.95
CA LEU A 407 12.59 -0.89 -23.10
C LEU A 407 11.24 -0.26 -23.44
N LEU A 408 10.53 -0.83 -24.41
CA LEU A 408 9.13 -0.53 -24.68
C LEU A 408 8.31 -1.80 -24.48
N VAL A 409 7.32 -1.74 -23.58
CA VAL A 409 6.41 -2.84 -23.33
C VAL A 409 5.05 -2.56 -23.96
N THR A 410 4.56 -3.51 -24.76
CA THR A 410 3.30 -3.37 -25.52
C THR A 410 2.32 -4.49 -25.24
N GLN A 411 1.05 -4.28 -25.60
CA GLN A 411 0.06 -5.35 -25.63
C GLN A 411 0.43 -6.39 -26.71
N ASP A 412 0.07 -7.65 -26.47
CA ASP A 412 0.30 -8.73 -27.43
C ASP A 412 -0.32 -8.42 -28.81
N LEU A 413 0.52 -8.49 -29.84
CA LEU A 413 0.18 -8.31 -31.25
C LEU A 413 -0.20 -9.65 -31.88
N GLU A 414 -1.16 -9.65 -32.81
CA GLU A 414 -1.57 -10.87 -33.51
C GLU A 414 -0.54 -11.31 -34.59
N ASP A 415 0.25 -10.36 -35.09
CA ASP A 415 1.24 -10.58 -36.13
C ASP A 415 2.59 -11.04 -35.52
N GLU A 416 3.35 -11.84 -36.27
CA GLU A 416 4.72 -12.19 -35.89
C GLU A 416 5.61 -10.94 -35.82
N THR A 417 6.25 -10.73 -34.67
CA THR A 417 7.20 -9.63 -34.42
C THR A 417 8.64 -10.12 -34.42
N ALA A 418 9.59 -9.18 -34.45
CA ALA A 418 11.02 -9.49 -34.34
C ALA A 418 11.33 -10.14 -32.98
N SER A 419 12.21 -11.15 -32.97
CA SER A 419 12.66 -11.78 -31.73
C SER A 419 13.59 -10.85 -30.93
N LEU A 420 13.84 -11.16 -29.65
CA LEU A 420 14.79 -10.40 -28.84
C LEU A 420 16.20 -10.38 -29.48
N GLU A 421 16.63 -11.51 -30.05
CA GLU A 421 17.94 -11.62 -30.73
C GLU A 421 18.00 -10.73 -31.98
N ASP A 422 16.90 -10.60 -32.73
CA ASP A 422 16.83 -9.73 -33.92
C ASP A 422 16.83 -8.24 -33.56
N GLN A 423 16.58 -7.90 -32.29
CA GLN A 423 16.51 -6.53 -31.79
C GLN A 423 17.82 -6.04 -31.14
N SER A 424 18.86 -6.88 -31.02
CA SER A 424 20.07 -6.58 -30.23
C SER A 424 20.89 -5.38 -30.72
N GLU A 425 20.71 -4.96 -31.97
CA GLU A 425 21.37 -3.77 -32.53
C GLU A 425 20.55 -2.47 -32.35
N ASN A 426 19.31 -2.58 -31.87
CA ASN A 426 18.44 -1.43 -31.66
C ASN A 426 18.68 -0.81 -30.28
N PRO A 427 18.65 0.53 -30.17
CA PRO A 427 18.74 1.23 -28.88
C PRO A 427 17.54 1.03 -27.95
N VAL A 428 16.41 0.52 -28.46
CA VAL A 428 15.20 0.24 -27.71
C VAL A 428 14.77 -1.19 -28.00
N THR A 429 14.71 -2.00 -26.95
CA THR A 429 14.12 -3.34 -26.99
C THR A 429 12.62 -3.23 -26.87
N ILE A 430 11.87 -4.00 -27.65
CA ILE A 430 10.40 -4.05 -27.57
C ILE A 430 9.99 -5.45 -27.11
N LEU A 431 9.23 -5.51 -26.02
CA LEU A 431 8.62 -6.74 -25.50
C LEU A 431 7.10 -6.64 -25.51
N GLN A 432 6.44 -7.76 -25.81
CA GLN A 432 5.00 -7.92 -25.60
C GLN A 432 4.72 -8.39 -24.17
N ALA A 433 3.51 -8.13 -23.68
CA ALA A 433 3.08 -8.50 -22.32
C ALA A 433 3.36 -9.97 -21.97
N SER A 434 3.05 -10.88 -22.90
CA SER A 434 3.28 -12.33 -22.75
C SER A 434 4.76 -12.74 -22.78
N GLU A 435 5.64 -11.88 -23.29
CA GLU A 435 7.08 -12.16 -23.39
C GLU A 435 7.83 -11.75 -22.11
N LEU A 436 7.27 -10.84 -21.31
CA LEU A 436 7.91 -10.30 -20.10
C LEU A 436 8.39 -11.40 -19.14
N GLU A 437 7.56 -12.41 -18.90
CA GLU A 437 7.88 -13.46 -17.92
C GLU A 437 9.19 -14.20 -18.24
N GLN A 438 9.50 -14.34 -19.54
CA GLN A 438 10.64 -15.13 -20.04
C GLN A 438 11.82 -14.24 -20.46
N GLN A 439 11.55 -13.05 -21.00
CA GLN A 439 12.56 -12.21 -21.65
C GLN A 439 13.05 -11.06 -20.78
N LEU A 440 12.28 -10.63 -19.77
CA LEU A 440 12.68 -9.49 -18.92
C LEU A 440 13.97 -9.79 -18.15
N GLU A 441 14.16 -11.02 -17.68
CA GLU A 441 15.39 -11.45 -17.02
C GLU A 441 16.61 -11.33 -17.94
N VAL A 442 16.44 -11.59 -19.24
CA VAL A 442 17.52 -11.47 -20.22
C VAL A 442 17.92 -10.01 -20.39
N VAL A 443 16.94 -9.11 -20.56
CA VAL A 443 17.17 -7.66 -20.66
C VAL A 443 17.87 -7.13 -19.41
N LEU A 444 17.39 -7.50 -18.22
CA LEU A 444 17.96 -7.03 -16.96
C LEU A 444 19.41 -7.50 -16.75
N ARG A 445 19.79 -8.70 -17.22
CA ARG A 445 21.18 -9.21 -17.10
C ARG A 445 22.20 -8.43 -17.92
N GLU A 446 21.78 -7.73 -18.97
CA GLU A 446 22.70 -6.93 -19.80
C GLU A 446 23.05 -5.58 -19.13
N ILE A 447 22.24 -5.16 -18.13
CA ILE A 447 22.37 -3.88 -17.42
C ILE A 447 22.90 -4.08 -15.99
N LEU A 448 22.56 -5.20 -15.36
CA LEU A 448 22.97 -5.56 -14.00
C LEU A 448 24.36 -6.18 -13.92
#